data_AF-A0A3B9H2W9-F1
#
_entry.id   AF-A0A3B9H2W9-F1
#
_cell.length_a   1.000
_cell.length_b   1.000
_cell.length_c   1.000
_cell.angle_alpha   90.00
_cell.angle_beta   90.00
_cell.angle_gamma   90.00
#
_symmetry.space_group_name_H-M   'P 1'
#
loop_
_entity.id
_entity.type
_entity.pdbx_description
1 polymer ?
#
loop_
_entity_poly.entity_id
_entity_poly.type
_entity_poly.pdbx_seq_one_letter_code
_entity_poly.pdbx_strand_id
1 'polypeptide(L)'
;MEEETVDIVELGLLAALRLAEDTSWGNITLSAIAEEAGLPLREFYGVTRDDLANAFEAYFDRAMSAEGPPGGDSPRERLFDVIMLRFEAMEDHRAGAVALMRDRERTPRLLLRLPAHRAASAHWALASAG
;
A
#
# COMPACT_ATOMS: atom_id res chain seq x y z
N MET A 1 8.97 13.63 23.67
CA MET A 1 8.06 13.83 22.52
C MET A 1 8.76 13.14 21.38
N GLU A 2 8.42 11.88 21.12
CA GLU A 2 8.87 11.21 19.91
C GLU A 2 8.20 11.96 18.77
N GLU A 3 8.99 12.65 17.93
CA GLU A 3 8.53 13.03 16.60
C GLU A 3 8.11 11.73 15.94
N GLU A 4 6.80 11.54 15.78
CA GLU A 4 6.25 10.54 14.89
C GLU A 4 6.86 10.86 13.52
N THR A 5 7.93 10.16 13.16
CA THR A 5 8.62 10.36 11.89
C THR A 5 7.63 9.95 10.82
N VAL A 6 6.95 10.94 10.25
CA VAL A 6 5.99 10.72 9.19
C VAL A 6 6.74 10.09 8.03
N ASP A 7 6.40 8.84 7.70
CA ASP A 7 7.05 8.13 6.61
C ASP A 7 6.65 8.80 5.28
N ILE A 8 7.61 9.48 4.67
CA ILE A 8 7.43 10.19 3.41
C ILE A 8 6.94 9.27 2.28
N VAL A 9 7.32 7.99 2.33
CA VAL A 9 6.89 6.98 1.36
C VAL A 9 5.42 6.65 1.56
N GLU A 10 4.95 6.52 2.81
CA GLU A 10 3.53 6.28 3.09
C GLU A 10 2.65 7.47 2.67
N LEU A 11 3.06 8.70 3.02
CA LEU A 11 2.34 9.90 2.57
C LEU A 11 2.31 10.00 1.04
N GLY A 12 3.45 9.76 0.40
CA GLY A 12 3.56 9.75 -1.06
C GLY A 12 2.68 8.69 -1.71
N LEU A 13 2.61 7.48 -1.13
CA LEU A 13 1.76 6.40 -1.59
C LEU A 13 0.29 6.82 -1.55
N LEU A 14 -0.19 7.34 -0.41
CA LEU A 14 -1.59 7.75 -0.26
C LEU A 14 -1.97 8.87 -1.23
N ALA A 15 -1.09 9.88 -1.38
CA ALA A 15 -1.27 10.95 -2.36
C ALA A 15 -1.29 10.41 -3.81
N ALA A 16 -0.37 9.49 -4.15
CA ALA A 16 -0.36 8.86 -5.45
C ALA A 16 -1.63 8.03 -5.73
N LEU A 17 -2.17 7.33 -4.73
CA LEU A 17 -3.42 6.58 -4.85
C LEU A 17 -4.62 7.50 -5.10
N ARG A 18 -4.70 8.66 -4.43
CA ARG A 18 -5.75 9.67 -4.71
C ARG A 18 -5.65 10.24 -6.12
N LEU A 19 -4.45 10.62 -6.55
CA LEU A 19 -4.25 11.10 -7.94
C LEU A 19 -4.58 10.03 -8.98
N ALA A 20 -4.38 8.76 -8.63
CA ALA A 20 -4.63 7.62 -9.52
C ALA A 20 -6.12 7.30 -9.72
N GLU A 21 -7.02 7.98 -9.00
CA GLU A 21 -8.47 7.90 -9.26
C GLU A 21 -8.83 8.51 -10.62
N ASP A 22 -8.20 9.64 -10.95
CA ASP A 22 -8.47 10.41 -12.18
C ASP A 22 -7.34 10.36 -13.20
N THR A 23 -6.12 10.01 -12.78
CA THR A 23 -4.91 10.04 -13.62
C THR A 23 -4.29 8.66 -13.75
N SER A 24 -3.95 8.24 -14.97
CA SER A 24 -3.17 7.00 -15.17
C SER A 24 -1.87 7.04 -14.37
N TRP A 25 -1.54 5.97 -13.63
CA TRP A 25 -0.36 5.89 -12.77
C TRP A 25 0.93 6.31 -13.49
N GLY A 26 1.10 5.86 -14.74
CA GLY A 26 2.19 6.24 -15.64
C GLY A 26 2.42 7.76 -15.81
N ASN A 27 1.35 8.57 -15.72
CA ASN A 27 1.38 10.02 -15.94
C ASN A 27 1.44 10.84 -14.63
N ILE A 28 1.34 10.19 -13.47
CA ILE A 28 1.49 10.88 -12.19
C ILE A 28 2.95 11.27 -12.01
N THR A 29 3.21 12.52 -11.62
CA THR A 29 4.57 13.02 -11.37
C THR A 29 4.86 13.10 -9.88
N LEU A 30 6.14 13.02 -9.49
CA LEU A 30 6.54 13.19 -8.09
C LEU A 30 6.21 14.59 -7.55
N SER A 31 6.20 15.60 -8.42
CA SER A 31 5.76 16.96 -8.07
C SER A 31 4.27 17.01 -7.74
N ALA A 32 3.43 16.36 -8.55
CA ALA A 32 1.99 16.29 -8.28
C ALA A 32 1.71 15.51 -6.99
N ILE A 33 2.46 14.43 -6.74
CA ILE A 33 2.36 13.66 -5.48
C ILE A 33 2.74 14.53 -4.28
N ALA A 34 3.81 15.32 -4.38
CA ALA A 34 4.20 16.21 -3.30
C ALA A 34 3.13 17.28 -3.01
N GLU A 35 2.57 17.88 -4.07
CA GLU A 35 1.47 18.85 -3.97
C GLU A 35 0.23 18.24 -3.31
N GLU A 36 -0.18 17.04 -3.76
CA GLU A 36 -1.31 16.30 -3.19
C GLU A 36 -1.07 15.84 -1.74
N ALA A 37 0.19 15.61 -1.36
CA ALA A 37 0.58 15.32 0.01
C ALA A 37 0.68 16.58 0.89
N GLY A 38 0.52 17.78 0.32
CA GLY A 38 0.70 19.04 1.04
C GLY A 38 2.14 19.33 1.45
N LEU A 39 3.12 18.73 0.76
CA LEU A 39 4.54 18.79 1.09
C LEU A 39 5.36 19.42 -0.04
N PRO A 40 6.47 20.11 0.27
CA PRO A 40 7.37 20.60 -0.76
C PRO A 40 8.14 19.43 -1.41
N LEU A 41 8.35 19.49 -2.72
CA LEU A 41 9.02 18.42 -3.50
C LEU A 41 10.39 17.98 -2.92
N ARG A 42 11.11 18.87 -2.23
CA ARG A 42 12.39 18.54 -1.59
C ARG A 42 12.29 17.41 -0.55
N GLU A 43 11.13 17.24 0.09
CA GLU A 43 10.94 16.17 1.09
C GLU A 43 10.97 14.78 0.41
N PHE A 44 10.63 14.72 -0.88
CA PHE A 44 10.70 13.52 -1.71
C PHE A 44 12.07 13.30 -2.36
N TYR A 45 13.10 14.05 -1.98
CA TYR A 45 14.44 13.85 -2.54
C TYR A 45 14.94 12.43 -2.22
N GLY A 46 15.25 11.66 -3.27
CA GLY A 46 15.65 10.26 -3.15
C GLY A 46 14.51 9.24 -3.18
N VAL A 47 13.25 9.69 -3.14
CA VAL A 47 12.07 8.84 -3.32
C VAL A 47 11.73 8.74 -4.81
N THR A 48 11.48 7.52 -5.28
CA THR A 48 10.96 7.28 -6.63
C THR A 48 9.51 6.83 -6.57
N ARG A 49 8.80 6.97 -7.70
CA ARG A 49 7.45 6.39 -7.85
C ARG A 49 7.44 4.88 -7.66
N ASP A 50 8.53 4.20 -7.99
CA ASP A 50 8.63 2.76 -7.79
C ASP A 50 8.74 2.44 -6.30
N ASP A 51 9.39 3.28 -5.49
CA ASP A 51 9.41 3.11 -4.02
C ASP A 51 8.01 3.22 -3.44
N LEU A 52 7.24 4.24 -3.86
CA LEU A 52 5.83 4.38 -3.48
C LEU A 52 5.02 3.15 -3.90
N ALA A 53 5.17 2.73 -5.16
CA ALA A 53 4.50 1.53 -5.65
C ALA A 53 4.88 0.31 -4.79
N ASN A 54 6.16 0.07 -4.50
CA ASN A 54 6.62 -1.10 -3.74
C ASN A 54 6.19 -1.07 -2.25
N ALA A 55 5.86 0.09 -1.71
CA ALA A 55 5.34 0.22 -0.34
C ALA A 55 3.87 -0.21 -0.20
N PHE A 56 3.12 -0.30 -1.30
CA PHE A 56 1.67 -0.56 -1.30
C PHE A 56 1.25 -1.77 -0.46
N GLU A 57 1.89 -2.93 -0.66
CA GLU A 57 1.53 -4.14 0.09
C GLU A 57 1.79 -3.96 1.58
N ALA A 58 3.01 -3.58 1.96
CA ALA A 58 3.38 -3.44 3.36
C ALA A 58 2.47 -2.43 4.10
N TYR A 59 2.13 -1.33 3.43
CA TYR A 59 1.24 -0.30 3.98
C TYR A 59 -0.14 -0.86 4.34
N PHE A 60 -0.77 -1.65 3.46
CA PHE A 60 -2.10 -2.21 3.74
C PHE A 60 -2.05 -3.53 4.53
N ASP A 61 -0.97 -4.28 4.43
CA ASP A 61 -0.81 -5.55 5.15
C ASP A 61 -0.78 -5.34 6.67
N ARG A 62 -0.33 -4.17 7.15
CA ARG A 62 -0.36 -3.80 8.58
C ARG A 62 -1.75 -3.87 9.20
N ALA A 63 -2.81 -3.68 8.41
CA ALA A 63 -4.18 -3.76 8.87
C ALA A 63 -4.58 -5.16 9.34
N MET A 64 -3.95 -6.22 8.79
CA MET A 64 -4.23 -7.61 9.14
C MET A 64 -3.96 -7.93 10.62
N SER A 65 -3.13 -7.13 11.28
CA SER A 65 -2.75 -7.26 12.69
C SER A 65 -3.14 -6.03 13.53
N ALA A 66 -3.94 -5.12 12.97
CA ALA A 66 -4.30 -3.87 13.64
C ALA A 66 -5.31 -4.11 14.76
N GLU A 67 -6.17 -5.12 14.58
CA GLU A 67 -7.04 -5.64 15.62
C GLU A 67 -6.33 -6.81 16.33
N GLY A 68 -6.71 -7.09 17.58
CA GLY A 68 -6.12 -8.19 18.35
C GLY A 68 -6.35 -9.57 17.70
N PRO A 69 -6.04 -10.68 18.40
CA PRO A 69 -6.20 -12.02 17.83
C PRO A 69 -7.58 -12.22 17.20
N PRO A 70 -7.66 -12.80 15.99
CA PRO A 70 -8.92 -12.92 15.26
C PRO A 70 -9.90 -13.87 15.98
N GLY A 71 -11.19 -13.56 15.84
CA GLY A 71 -12.27 -14.23 16.57
C GLY A 71 -12.75 -15.54 15.96
N GLY A 72 -12.35 -15.88 14.74
CA GLY A 72 -12.78 -17.10 14.04
C GLY A 72 -12.47 -18.41 14.78
N ASP A 73 -13.44 -19.33 14.79
CA ASP A 73 -13.35 -20.62 15.48
C ASP A 73 -12.43 -21.63 14.75
N SER A 74 -12.27 -21.46 13.44
CA SER A 74 -11.40 -22.29 12.59
C SER A 74 -10.22 -21.50 11.99
N PRO A 75 -9.10 -22.16 11.61
CA PRO A 75 -8.00 -21.50 10.92
C PRO A 75 -8.41 -20.78 9.64
N ARG A 76 -9.45 -21.29 8.95
CA ARG A 76 -10.01 -20.66 7.75
C ARG A 76 -10.71 -19.35 8.08
N GLU A 77 -11.51 -19.32 9.14
CA GLU A 77 -12.22 -18.11 9.58
C GLU A 77 -11.24 -17.05 10.06
N ARG A 78 -10.24 -17.41 10.88
CA ARG A 78 -9.20 -16.46 11.30
C ARG A 78 -8.44 -15.84 10.14
N LEU A 79 -8.08 -16.65 9.12
CA LEU A 79 -7.45 -16.13 7.91
C LEU A 79 -8.39 -15.19 7.13
N PHE A 80 -9.68 -15.51 7.08
CA PHE A 80 -10.68 -14.65 6.45
C PHE A 80 -10.78 -13.30 7.18
N ASP A 81 -10.90 -13.33 8.51
CA ASP A 81 -11.03 -12.12 9.34
C ASP A 81 -9.87 -11.15 9.10
N VAL A 82 -8.62 -11.63 9.19
CA VAL A 82 -7.45 -10.75 9.02
C VAL A 82 -7.33 -10.20 7.59
N ILE A 83 -7.69 -11.00 6.57
CA ILE A 83 -7.70 -10.53 5.17
C ILE A 83 -8.77 -9.47 4.96
N MET A 84 -9.92 -9.57 5.66
CA MET A 84 -10.98 -8.57 5.56
C MET A 84 -10.53 -7.21 6.11
N LEU A 85 -9.79 -7.16 7.21
CA LEU A 85 -9.20 -5.91 7.74
C LEU A 85 -8.32 -5.19 6.71
N ARG A 86 -7.55 -5.96 5.93
CA ARG A 86 -6.75 -5.42 4.83
C ARG A 86 -7.62 -4.82 3.72
N PHE A 87 -8.73 -5.49 3.36
CA PHE A 87 -9.63 -4.97 2.34
C PHE A 87 -10.40 -3.73 2.80
N GLU A 88 -10.81 -3.68 4.07
CA GLU A 88 -11.43 -2.51 4.69
C GLU A 88 -10.48 -1.31 4.67
N ALA A 89 -9.21 -1.51 5.04
CA ALA A 89 -8.19 -0.45 4.97
C ALA A 89 -7.95 0.07 3.55
N MET A 90 -8.21 -0.75 2.53
CA MET A 90 -8.06 -0.37 1.11
C MET A 90 -9.30 0.31 0.51
N GLU A 91 -10.43 0.36 1.22
CA GLU A 91 -11.72 0.76 0.66
C GLU A 91 -11.69 2.19 0.11
N ASP A 92 -11.18 3.13 0.91
CA ASP A 92 -11.03 4.55 0.54
C ASP A 92 -10.03 4.79 -0.61
N HIS A 93 -9.26 3.77 -1.00
CA HIS A 93 -8.22 3.87 -2.03
C HIS A 93 -8.46 2.90 -3.19
N ARG A 94 -9.66 2.33 -3.31
CA ARG A 94 -9.95 1.24 -4.25
C ARG A 94 -9.64 1.60 -5.71
N ALA A 95 -10.04 2.77 -6.16
CA ALA A 95 -9.84 3.19 -7.55
C ALA A 95 -8.35 3.36 -7.87
N GLY A 96 -7.61 4.07 -7.01
CA GLY A 96 -6.16 4.21 -7.11
C GLY A 96 -5.41 2.88 -7.02
N ALA A 97 -5.84 1.97 -6.14
CA ALA A 97 -5.24 0.64 -6.01
C ALA A 97 -5.39 -0.18 -7.30
N VAL A 98 -6.57 -0.16 -7.92
CA VAL A 98 -6.81 -0.83 -9.22
C VAL A 98 -5.95 -0.21 -10.32
N ALA A 99 -5.81 1.12 -10.35
CA ALA A 99 -4.95 1.81 -11.32
C ALA A 99 -3.48 1.40 -11.15
N LEU A 100 -2.97 1.36 -9.92
CA LEU A 100 -1.62 0.88 -9.61
C LEU A 100 -1.42 -0.57 -10.05
N MET A 101 -2.35 -1.48 -9.73
CA MET A 101 -2.25 -2.88 -10.13
C MET A 101 -2.14 -3.04 -11.66
N ARG A 102 -2.96 -2.29 -12.41
CA ARG A 102 -2.92 -2.28 -13.89
C ARG A 102 -1.63 -1.71 -14.47
N ASP A 103 -0.99 -0.77 -13.78
CA ASP A 103 0.30 -0.22 -14.17
C ASP A 103 1.43 -1.23 -13.92
N ARG A 104 1.42 -1.89 -12.75
CA ARG A 104 2.42 -2.91 -12.40
C ARG A 104 2.47 -4.07 -13.38
N GLU A 105 1.32 -4.48 -13.92
CA GLU A 105 1.25 -5.51 -14.98
C GLU A 105 1.94 -5.09 -16.28
N ARG A 106 2.05 -3.78 -16.54
CA ARG A 106 2.66 -3.21 -17.76
C ARG A 106 4.08 -2.69 -17.53
N THR A 107 4.56 -2.66 -16.29
CA THR A 107 5.87 -2.15 -15.90
C THR A 107 6.78 -3.31 -15.48
N PRO A 108 7.71 -3.78 -16.34
CA PRO A 108 8.46 -5.02 -16.10
C PRO A 108 9.20 -5.09 -14.76
N ARG A 109 9.79 -3.97 -14.32
CA ARG A 109 10.53 -3.92 -13.04
C ARG A 109 9.64 -4.06 -11.80
N LEU A 110 8.39 -3.58 -11.87
CA LEU A 110 7.41 -3.78 -10.81
C LEU A 110 6.79 -5.19 -10.88
N LEU A 111 6.52 -5.68 -12.10
CA LEU A 111 6.02 -7.03 -12.35
C LEU A 111 6.94 -8.11 -11.75
N LEU A 112 8.26 -7.95 -11.91
CA LEU A 112 9.25 -8.89 -11.36
C LEU A 112 9.27 -8.95 -9.83
N ARG A 113 8.80 -7.91 -9.13
CA ARG A 113 8.74 -7.87 -7.66
C ARG A 113 7.44 -8.47 -7.10
N LEU A 114 6.38 -8.58 -7.91
CA LEU A 114 5.07 -9.04 -7.46
C LEU A 114 5.09 -10.40 -6.72
N PRO A 115 5.83 -11.43 -7.15
CA PRO A 115 5.86 -12.70 -6.41
C PRO A 115 6.40 -12.55 -4.99
N ALA A 116 7.44 -11.74 -4.80
CA ALA A 116 8.03 -11.51 -3.48
C ALA A 116 7.07 -10.74 -2.57
N HIS A 117 6.41 -9.70 -3.09
CA HIS A 117 5.39 -8.97 -2.34
C HIS A 117 4.22 -9.88 -1.93
N ARG A 118 3.69 -10.69 -2.86
CA ARG A 118 2.59 -11.62 -2.55
C ARG A 118 2.97 -12.68 -1.52
N ALA A 119 4.20 -13.20 -1.59
CA ALA A 119 4.69 -14.15 -0.59
C ALA A 119 4.81 -13.50 0.79
N ALA A 120 5.30 -12.25 0.86
CA ALA A 120 5.37 -11.49 2.11
C ALA A 120 3.98 -11.23 2.70
N SER A 121 3.01 -10.77 1.88
CA SER A 121 1.63 -10.56 2.34
C SER A 121 0.97 -11.84 2.83
N ALA A 122 1.19 -12.97 2.12
CA ALA A 122 0.65 -14.27 2.55
C ALA A 122 1.27 -14.75 3.86
N HIS A 123 2.59 -14.56 4.04
CA HIS A 123 3.27 -14.87 5.30
C HIS A 123 2.70 -14.02 6.45
N TRP A 124 2.48 -12.73 6.21
CA TRP A 124 1.91 -11.83 7.21
C TRP A 124 0.46 -12.17 7.58
N ALA A 125 -0.35 -12.56 6.58
CA ALA A 125 -1.71 -13.03 6.83
C ALA A 125 -1.72 -14.28 7.71
N LEU A 126 -0.82 -15.25 7.45
CA LEU A 126 -0.68 -16.45 8.29
C LEU A 126 -0.23 -16.11 9.71
N ALA A 127 0.74 -15.21 9.86
CA ALA A 127 1.22 -14.78 11.18
C ALA A 127 0.12 -14.05 11.98
N SER A 128 -0.67 -13.22 11.31
CA SER A 128 -1.79 -12.49 11.93
C SER A 128 -2.96 -13.40 12.31
N ALA A 129 -3.20 -14.44 11.51
CA ALA A 129 -4.29 -15.39 11.74
C ALA A 129 -4.06 -16.34 12.92
N GLY A 130 -2.81 -16.56 13.33
CA GLY A 130 -2.44 -17.47 14.43
C GLY A 130 -2.48 -18.95 14.08
#